data_AF-A0A800AQS1-F1
#
_entry.id   AF-A0A800AQS1-F1
#
_cell.length_a   1.000
_cell.length_b   1.000
_cell.length_c   1.000
_cell.angle_alpha   90.00
_cell.angle_beta   90.00
_cell.angle_gamma   90.00
#
_symmetry.space_group_name_H-M   'P 1'
#
loop_
_entity.id
_entity.type
_entity.pdbx_description
1 polymer ?
#
loop_
_entity_poly.entity_id
_entity_poly.type
_entity_poly.pdbx_seq_one_letter_code
_entity_poly.pdbx_strand_id
1 'polypeptide(L)'
;MKIAVLGCGAIGSLFLGYLKEKDFFVKAVVRDYQKSFLEKELIIEGVRGTHKIKNLDVDTSLKESVDLAVVCTKINSLEEIIKDNEKF
;
A
#
# COMPACT_ATOMS: atom_id res chain seq x y z
N MET A 1 -5.08 14.68 -0.90
CA MET A 1 -5.70 13.54 -0.20
C MET A 1 -4.60 12.53 0.09
N LYS A 2 -4.41 12.16 1.37
CA LYS A 2 -3.48 11.14 1.83
C LYS A 2 -4.21 9.80 1.92
N ILE A 3 -3.71 8.78 1.23
CA ILE A 3 -4.32 7.45 1.16
C ILE A 3 -3.36 6.44 1.77
N ALA A 4 -3.85 5.56 2.64
CA ALA A 4 -3.12 4.38 3.09
C ALA A 4 -3.60 3.14 2.34
N VAL A 5 -2.68 2.27 1.92
CA VAL A 5 -2.99 0.90 1.49
C VAL A 5 -2.43 -0.07 2.52
N LEU A 6 -3.30 -0.68 3.30
CA LEU A 6 -2.94 -1.62 4.37
C LEU A 6 -2.90 -3.05 3.80
N GLY A 7 -1.69 -3.58 3.59
CA GLY A 7 -1.44 -4.88 2.99
C GLY A 7 -1.24 -4.82 1.47
N CYS A 8 0.00 -5.02 1.02
CA CYS A 8 0.39 -5.00 -0.39
C CYS A 8 0.66 -6.40 -0.95
N GLY A 9 -0.37 -7.25 -0.92
CA GLY A 9 -0.45 -8.43 -1.78
C GLY A 9 -0.81 -8.02 -3.22
N ALA A 10 -1.26 -8.97 -4.04
CA ALA A 10 -1.59 -8.69 -5.45
C ALA A 10 -2.57 -7.51 -5.63
N ILE A 11 -3.70 -7.51 -4.91
CA ILE A 11 -4.72 -6.44 -5.01
C ILE A 11 -4.24 -5.13 -4.39
N GLY A 12 -3.64 -5.18 -3.20
CA GLY A 12 -3.13 -3.97 -2.54
C GLY A 12 -2.05 -3.27 -3.38
N SER A 13 -1.14 -4.02 -3.98
CA SER A 13 -0.14 -3.48 -4.89
C SER A 13 -0.76 -2.85 -6.13
N LEU A 14 -1.86 -3.41 -6.67
CA LEU A 14 -2.59 -2.81 -7.79
C LEU A 14 -3.16 -1.42 -7.43
N PHE A 15 -3.82 -1.30 -6.27
CA PHE A 15 -4.30 -0.01 -5.76
C PHE A 15 -3.16 0.97 -5.54
N LEU A 16 -2.10 0.52 -4.87
CA LEU A 16 -0.91 1.33 -4.58
C LEU A 16 -0.32 1.91 -5.87
N GLY A 17 -0.07 1.07 -6.87
CA GLY A 17 0.51 1.49 -8.14
C GLY A 17 -0.38 2.46 -8.90
N TYR A 18 -1.67 2.13 -9.10
CA TYR A 18 -2.57 3.00 -9.86
C TYR A 18 -2.89 4.32 -9.17
N LEU A 19 -2.99 4.34 -7.84
CA LEU A 19 -3.17 5.60 -7.11
C LEU A 19 -1.90 6.46 -7.18
N LYS A 20 -0.71 5.85 -7.10
CA LYS A 20 0.56 6.56 -7.27
C LYS A 20 0.72 7.17 -8.66
N GLU A 21 0.34 6.45 -9.71
CA GLU A 21 0.34 6.97 -11.09
C GLU A 21 -0.63 8.13 -11.33
N LYS A 22 -1.60 8.33 -10.43
CA LYS A 22 -2.53 9.47 -10.44
C LYS A 22 -2.07 10.62 -9.54
N ASP A 23 -0.80 10.60 -9.14
CA ASP A 23 -0.16 11.62 -8.28
C ASP A 23 -0.84 11.82 -6.92
N PHE A 24 -1.56 10.80 -6.41
CA PHE A 24 -2.01 10.81 -5.03
C PHE A 24 -0.84 10.56 -4.09
N PHE A 25 -0.94 11.14 -2.88
CA PHE A 25 -0.05 10.77 -1.79
C PHE A 25 -0.52 9.43 -1.23
N VAL A 26 0.22 8.36 -1.52
CA VAL A 26 -0.12 6.99 -1.11
C VAL A 26 0.98 6.42 -0.24
N LYS A 27 0.60 5.96 0.96
CA LYS A 27 1.45 5.24 1.90
C LYS A 27 1.06 3.76 1.92
N ALA A 28 2.01 2.89 1.67
CA ALA A 28 1.84 1.45 1.78
C ALA A 28 2.22 1.00 3.19
N VAL A 29 1.34 0.23 3.85
CA VAL A 29 1.64 -0.41 5.14
C VAL A 29 1.76 -1.92 4.91
N VAL A 30 2.95 -2.46 5.16
CA VAL A 30 3.31 -3.84 4.85
C VAL A 30 4.06 -4.51 5.98
N ARG A 31 4.35 -5.81 5.87
CA ARG A 31 5.26 -6.49 6.79
C ARG A 31 6.71 -6.15 6.45
N ASP A 32 7.60 -6.19 7.44
CA ASP A 32 9.02 -5.80 7.28
C ASP A 32 9.71 -6.46 6.08
N TYR A 33 9.46 -7.75 5.86
CA TYR A 33 10.08 -8.50 4.76
C TYR A 33 9.69 -7.99 3.36
N GLN A 34 8.59 -7.24 3.23
CA GLN A 34 8.11 -6.69 1.95
C GLN A 34 8.63 -5.27 1.69
N LYS A 35 9.03 -4.54 2.74
CA LYS A 35 9.33 -3.11 2.68
C LYS A 35 10.42 -2.79 1.65
N SER A 36 11.57 -3.43 1.80
CA SER A 36 12.74 -3.20 0.94
C SER A 36 12.53 -3.59 -0.54
N PHE A 37 11.59 -4.50 -0.82
CA PHE A 37 11.24 -4.86 -2.19
C PHE A 37 10.33 -3.80 -2.82
N LEU A 38 9.28 -3.40 -2.12
CA LEU A 38 8.30 -2.42 -2.62
C LEU A 38 8.88 -1.01 -2.74
N GLU A 39 9.83 -0.62 -1.89
CA GLU A 39 10.49 0.69 -1.99
C GLU A 39 11.28 0.86 -3.31
N LYS A 40 11.79 -0.25 -3.88
CA LYS A 40 12.62 -0.20 -5.09
C LYS A 40 11.79 0.07 -6.34
N GLU A 41 10.88 -0.84 -6.65
CA GLU A 41 10.03 -0.78 -7.84
C GLU A 41 8.85 -1.74 -7.67
N LEU A 42 7.68 -1.30 -8.08
CA LEU A 42 6.51 -2.14 -8.27
C LEU A 42 6.24 -2.26 -9.77
N ILE A 43 6.16 -3.49 -10.26
CA ILE A 43 5.81 -3.79 -11.65
C ILE A 43 4.41 -4.41 -11.67
N ILE A 44 3.50 -3.81 -12.45
CA ILE A 44 2.15 -4.32 -12.67
C ILE A 44 2.04 -4.68 -14.14
N GLU A 45 1.85 -5.96 -14.41
CA GLU A 45 1.66 -6.49 -15.77
C GLU A 45 0.23 -6.99 -15.93
N GLY A 46 -0.45 -6.52 -16.97
CA GLY A 46 -1.81 -6.96 -17.26
C GLY A 46 -2.29 -6.55 -18.64
N VAL A 47 -3.59 -6.73 -18.88
CA VAL A 47 -4.24 -6.42 -20.17
C VAL A 47 -4.15 -4.95 -20.60
N ARG A 48 -3.76 -4.06 -19.67
CA ARG A 48 -3.54 -2.62 -19.93
C ARG A 48 -2.07 -2.26 -20.19
N GLY A 49 -1.21 -3.27 -20.34
CA GLY A 49 0.23 -3.11 -20.50
C GLY A 49 1.00 -3.27 -19.18
N THR A 50 2.26 -2.87 -19.22
CA THR A 50 3.19 -2.94 -18.09
C THR A 50 3.41 -1.56 -17.49
N HIS A 51 3.12 -1.43 -16.20
CA HIS A 51 3.33 -0.22 -15.42
C HIS A 51 4.50 -0.44 -14.45
N LYS A 52 5.45 0.49 -14.43
CA LYS A 52 6.64 0.44 -13.54
C LYS A 52 6.62 1.65 -12.62
N ILE A 53 6.24 1.41 -11.37
CA ILE A 53 6.06 2.44 -10.35
C ILE A 53 7.27 2.46 -9.42
N LYS A 54 7.85 3.65 -9.20
CA LYS A 54 9.01 3.87 -8.33
C LYS A 54 8.67 4.86 -7.22
N ASN A 55 9.56 4.99 -6.25
CA ASN A 55 9.44 5.95 -5.14
C ASN A 55 8.12 5.78 -4.37
N LEU A 56 7.80 4.52 -4.06
CA LEU A 56 6.68 4.18 -3.19
C LEU A 56 7.05 4.54 -1.75
N ASP A 57 6.12 5.23 -1.05
CA ASP A 57 6.24 5.48 0.37
C ASP A 57 5.73 4.24 1.11
N VAL A 58 6.64 3.47 1.71
CA VAL A 58 6.35 2.16 2.30
C VAL A 58 6.80 2.17 3.74
N ASP A 59 5.94 1.70 4.63
CA ASP A 59 6.26 1.54 6.04
C ASP A 59 5.59 0.30 6.63
N THR A 60 5.87 0.00 7.89
CA THR A 60 5.25 -1.14 8.59
C THR A 60 4.09 -0.78 9.50
N SER A 61 3.83 0.52 9.66
CA SER A 61 2.68 1.07 10.37
C SER A 61 2.40 2.48 9.86
N LEU A 62 1.18 2.97 10.07
CA LEU A 62 0.88 4.39 9.93
C LEU A 62 1.66 5.19 10.98
N LYS A 63 2.02 6.42 10.62
CA LYS A 63 2.72 7.39 11.49
C LYS A 63 2.00 8.72 11.58
N GLU A 64 0.94 8.87 10.81
CA GLU A 64 0.14 10.08 10.64
C GLU A 64 -1.25 9.68 10.16
N SER A 65 -2.23 10.54 10.39
CA SER A 65 -3.60 10.32 9.93
C SER A 65 -3.71 10.40 8.42
N VAL A 66 -4.64 9.62 7.86
CA VAL A 66 -4.94 9.58 6.42
C VAL A 66 -6.41 9.92 6.16
N ASP A 67 -6.70 10.42 4.97
CA ASP A 67 -8.07 10.76 4.57
C ASP A 67 -8.86 9.50 4.16
N LEU A 68 -8.16 8.46 3.70
CA LEU A 68 -8.72 7.18 3.26
C LEU A 68 -7.76 6.04 3.55
N ALA A 69 -8.24 4.97 4.18
CA ALA A 69 -7.52 3.71 4.31
C ALA A 69 -8.18 2.62 3.45
N VAL A 70 -7.41 2.00 2.57
CA VAL A 70 -7.81 0.85 1.75
C VAL A 70 -7.20 -0.40 2.37
N VAL A 71 -8.03 -1.25 2.97
CA VAL A 71 -7.58 -2.48 3.65
C VAL A 71 -7.61 -3.64 2.67
N CYS A 72 -6.43 -4.21 2.38
CA CYS A 72 -6.21 -5.27 1.39
C CYS A 72 -5.47 -6.48 1.99
N THR A 73 -5.50 -6.64 3.31
CA THR A 73 -5.00 -7.84 3.99
C THR A 73 -5.93 -9.03 3.78
N LYS A 74 -5.40 -10.24 4.00
CA LYS A 74 -6.24 -11.42 4.16
C LYS A 74 -7.14 -11.26 5.39
N ILE A 75 -8.30 -11.90 5.37
CA ILE A 75 -9.31 -11.80 6.43
C ILE A 75 -8.77 -12.16 7.82
N ASN A 76 -7.85 -13.13 7.89
CA ASN A 76 -7.25 -13.59 9.13
C ASN A 76 -6.25 -12.59 9.76
N SER A 77 -5.88 -11.53 9.05
CA SER A 77 -5.02 -10.45 9.57
C SER A 77 -5.77 -9.12 9.68
N LEU A 78 -7.08 -9.10 9.39
CA LEU A 78 -7.88 -7.87 9.36
C LEU A 78 -7.95 -7.19 10.72
N GLU A 79 -8.26 -7.94 11.77
CA GLU A 79 -8.40 -7.39 13.12
C GLU A 79 -7.08 -6.83 13.65
N GLU A 80 -5.98 -7.57 13.44
CA GLU A 80 -4.63 -7.15 13.82
C GLU A 80 -4.26 -5.82 13.14
N ILE A 81 -4.42 -5.72 11.81
CA ILE A 81 -3.98 -4.52 11.10
C ILE A 81 -4.83 -3.30 11.41
N ILE A 82 -6.11 -3.48 11.73
CA ILE A 82 -6.96 -2.38 12.21
C ILE A 82 -6.45 -1.90 13.56
N LYS A 83 -6.26 -2.80 14.53
CA LYS A 83 -5.78 -2.44 15.89
C LYS A 83 -4.43 -1.74 15.86
N ASP A 84 -3.50 -2.20 15.03
CA ASP A 84 -2.17 -1.60 14.92
C ASP A 84 -2.19 -0.17 14.40
N ASN A 85 -3.26 0.24 13.70
CA ASN A 85 -3.36 1.51 12.99
C ASN A 85 -4.54 2.39 13.42
N GLU A 86 -5.39 1.96 14.36
CA GLU A 86 -6.65 2.64 14.72
C GLU A 86 -6.49 4.08 15.24
N LYS A 87 -5.29 4.42 15.72
CA LYS A 87 -4.97 5.73 16.30
C LYS A 87 -4.70 6.82 15.25
N PHE A 88 -4.70 6.46 13.96
CA PHE A 88 -4.40 7.32 12.83
C PHE A 88 -5.58 7.36 11.87
#